data_AF-A0AAX3NZD0-F1
#
_entry.id   AF-A0AAX3NZD0-F1
#
_cell.length_a   1.000
_cell.length_b   1.000
_cell.length_c   1.000
_cell.angle_alpha   90.00
_cell.angle_beta   90.00
_cell.angle_gamma   90.00
#
_symmetry.space_group_name_H-M   'P 1'
#
loop_
_entity.id
_entity.type
_entity.pdbx_description
1 polymer ?
#
loop_
_entity_poly.entity_id
_entity_poly.type
_entity_poly.pdbx_seq_one_letter_code
_entity_poly.pdbx_strand_id
1 'polypeptide(L)'
;MAVYLRMLANLALGGFFVASAGFKLVSPALFVEQIAAFGLIWPSLIPPLAWGLIALELCAGLAVIANRRWGLWLVIGLLALFIPVLGYGVAIGLDISCGCLGRADLSSLPEAILRDLLLLTLAGALLRTSRPVFSIPKE
;
A
#
# COMPACT_ATOMS: atom_id res chain seq x y z
N MET A 1 -18.43 -14.02 -15.36
CA MET A 1 -17.16 -14.43 -14.73
C MET A 1 -16.18 -13.28 -14.45
N ALA A 2 -15.81 -12.48 -15.46
CA ALA A 2 -14.79 -11.43 -15.28
C ALA A 2 -15.13 -10.37 -14.21
N VAL A 3 -16.41 -10.01 -14.02
CA VAL A 3 -16.85 -9.02 -13.02
C VAL A 3 -16.64 -9.50 -11.57
N TYR A 4 -16.91 -10.78 -11.29
CA TYR A 4 -16.71 -11.36 -9.96
C TYR A 4 -15.24 -11.49 -9.60
N LEU A 5 -14.38 -11.92 -10.55
CA LEU A 5 -12.93 -11.92 -10.35
C LEU A 5 -12.41 -10.51 -10.01
N ARG A 6 -12.96 -9.50 -10.68
CA ARG A 6 -12.60 -8.09 -10.49
C ARG A 6 -12.99 -7.57 -9.10
N MET A 7 -14.19 -7.91 -8.65
CA MET A 7 -14.66 -7.56 -7.31
C MET A 7 -13.82 -8.26 -6.25
N LEU A 8 -13.56 -9.55 -6.39
CA LEU A 8 -12.70 -10.30 -5.45
C LEU A 8 -11.28 -9.73 -5.41
N ALA A 9 -10.72 -9.39 -6.57
CA ALA A 9 -9.39 -8.79 -6.65
C ALA A 9 -9.35 -7.41 -5.97
N ASN A 10 -10.32 -6.53 -6.21
CA ASN A 10 -10.42 -5.25 -5.52
C ASN A 10 -10.62 -5.43 -4.01
N LEU A 11 -11.42 -6.40 -3.59
CA LEU A 11 -11.67 -6.68 -2.18
C LEU A 11 -10.40 -7.19 -1.48
N ALA A 12 -9.65 -8.08 -2.13
CA ALA A 12 -8.37 -8.56 -1.63
C ALA A 12 -7.33 -7.44 -1.55
N LEU A 13 -7.21 -6.64 -2.61
CA LEU A 13 -6.22 -5.58 -2.74
C LEU A 13 -6.52 -4.42 -1.77
N GLY A 14 -7.77 -3.97 -1.74
CA GLY A 14 -8.20 -2.92 -0.80
C GLY A 14 -8.24 -3.41 0.64
N GLY A 15 -8.66 -4.66 0.89
CA GLY A 15 -8.63 -5.29 2.21
C GLY A 15 -7.22 -5.41 2.77
N PHE A 16 -6.23 -5.75 1.94
CA PHE A 16 -4.83 -5.78 2.32
C PHE A 16 -4.32 -4.40 2.76
N PHE A 17 -4.63 -3.34 2.00
CA PHE A 17 -4.25 -1.97 2.35
C PHE A 17 -4.93 -1.49 3.64
N VAL A 18 -6.22 -1.79 3.83
CA VAL A 18 -6.94 -1.46 5.07
C VAL A 18 -6.37 -2.21 6.27
N ALA A 19 -6.08 -3.51 6.12
CA ALA A 19 -5.46 -4.31 7.19
C ALA A 19 -4.08 -3.75 7.55
N SER A 20 -3.24 -3.48 6.54
CA SER A 20 -1.91 -2.87 6.71
C SER A 20 -1.98 -1.53 7.45
N ALA A 21 -2.87 -0.62 7.03
CA ALA A 21 -3.09 0.65 7.71
C ALA A 21 -3.57 0.46 9.16
N GLY A 22 -4.44 -0.53 9.41
CA GLY A 22 -4.90 -0.91 10.74
C GLY A 22 -3.76 -1.34 11.66
N PHE A 23 -2.84 -2.19 11.18
CA PHE A 23 -1.66 -2.58 11.96
C PHE A 23 -0.76 -1.39 12.28
N LYS A 24 -0.56 -0.47 11.33
CA LYS A 24 0.21 0.76 11.56
C LYS A 24 -0.48 1.73 12.53
N LEU A 25 -1.82 1.77 12.55
CA LEU A 25 -2.62 2.56 13.49
C LEU A 25 -2.56 2.05 14.93
N VAL A 26 -2.42 0.74 15.13
CA VAL A 26 -2.31 0.15 16.47
C VAL A 26 -0.99 0.54 17.14
N SER A 27 0.09 0.65 16.37
CA SER A 27 1.41 1.01 16.88
C SER A 27 2.12 2.05 16.00
N PRO A 28 1.63 3.30 15.97
CA PRO A 28 2.19 4.35 15.12
C PRO A 28 3.61 4.74 15.54
N ALA A 29 3.95 4.58 16.83
CA ALA A 29 5.30 4.80 17.34
C ALA A 29 6.32 3.86 16.68
N LEU A 30 5.97 2.57 16.51
CA LEU A 30 6.84 1.61 15.83
C LEU A 30 7.02 1.96 14.36
N PHE A 31 5.96 2.45 13.70
CA PHE A 31 6.06 2.88 12.30
C PHE A 31 6.94 4.13 12.14
N VAL A 32 6.87 5.07 13.07
CA VAL A 32 7.77 6.24 13.13
C VAL A 32 9.23 5.81 13.32
N GLU A 33 9.49 4.88 14.25
CA GLU A 33 10.84 4.32 14.45
C GLU A 33 11.35 3.60 13.20
N GLN A 34 10.48 2.84 12.52
CA GLN A 34 10.82 2.20 11.25
C GLN A 34 11.21 3.23 10.19
N ILE A 35 10.42 4.29 10.00
CA ILE A 35 10.75 5.37 9.05
C ILE A 35 12.05 6.06 9.44
N ALA A 36 12.26 6.32 10.74
CA ALA A 36 13.48 6.92 11.27
C ALA A 36 14.72 6.05 11.02
N ALA A 37 14.57 4.72 11.10
CA ALA A 37 15.65 3.77 10.84
C ALA A 37 16.14 3.80 9.38
N PHE A 38 15.29 4.21 8.42
CA PHE A 38 15.76 4.43 7.04
C PHE A 38 16.63 5.67 6.89
N GLY A 39 16.62 6.61 7.84
CA GLY A 39 17.46 7.82 7.79
C GLY A 39 17.21 8.75 6.59
N LEU A 40 16.11 8.56 5.86
CA LEU A 40 15.79 9.28 4.61
C LEU A 40 15.30 10.72 4.85
N ILE A 41 14.76 11.01 6.04
CA ILE A 41 13.93 12.20 6.29
C ILE A 41 14.29 12.80 7.65
N TRP A 42 14.10 14.11 7.78
CA TRP A 42 14.42 14.82 9.01
C TRP A 42 13.47 14.41 10.16
N PRO A 43 13.96 14.21 11.41
CA PRO A 43 13.19 13.62 12.51
C PRO A 43 11.85 14.31 12.78
N SER A 44 11.79 15.63 12.66
CA SER A 44 10.57 16.42 12.91
C SER A 44 9.45 16.18 11.89
N LEU A 45 9.79 15.73 10.68
CA LEU A 45 8.85 15.45 9.59
C LEU A 45 8.36 14.00 9.58
N ILE A 46 8.99 13.11 10.36
CA ILE A 46 8.64 11.68 10.39
C ILE A 46 7.23 11.44 10.94
N PRO A 47 6.82 12.01 12.10
CA PRO A 47 5.48 11.79 12.63
C PRO A 47 4.34 12.22 11.68
N PRO A 48 4.33 13.44 11.10
CA PRO A 48 3.24 13.82 10.20
C PRO A 48 3.24 12.99 8.91
N LEU A 49 4.41 12.58 8.41
CA LEU A 49 4.49 11.70 7.24
C LEU A 49 3.93 10.30 7.54
N ALA A 50 4.25 9.73 8.70
CA ALA A 50 3.76 8.43 9.14
C ALA A 50 2.22 8.42 9.20
N TRP A 51 1.63 9.43 9.83
CA TRP A 51 0.18 9.61 9.86
C TRP A 51 -0.43 9.84 8.47
N GLY A 52 0.24 10.62 7.62
CA GLY A 52 -0.19 10.84 6.25
C GLY A 52 -0.22 9.56 5.42
N LEU A 53 0.81 8.72 5.53
CA LEU A 53 0.90 7.43 4.84
C LEU A 53 -0.22 6.48 5.29
N ILE A 54 -0.44 6.37 6.60
CA ILE A 54 -1.53 5.56 7.16
C ILE A 54 -2.90 6.01 6.62
N ALA A 55 -3.15 7.32 6.61
CA ALA A 55 -4.39 7.88 6.09
C ALA A 55 -4.55 7.60 4.59
N LEU A 56 -3.47 7.73 3.81
CA LEU A 56 -3.47 7.44 2.38
C LEU A 56 -3.71 5.96 2.10
N GLU A 57 -3.08 5.04 2.83
CA GLU A 57 -3.30 3.60 2.70
C GLU A 57 -4.74 3.22 3.01
N LEU A 58 -5.32 3.78 4.08
CA LEU A 58 -6.71 3.54 4.45
C LEU A 58 -7.67 4.09 3.40
N CYS A 59 -7.44 5.32 2.92
CA CYS A 59 -8.25 5.94 1.86
C CYS A 59 -8.17 5.14 0.56
N ALA A 60 -6.97 4.70 0.17
CA ALA A 60 -6.74 3.92 -1.03
C ALA A 60 -7.46 2.56 -0.94
N GLY A 61 -7.31 1.86 0.19
CA GLY A 61 -7.95 0.57 0.41
C GLY A 61 -9.49 0.65 0.39
N LEU A 62 -10.07 1.63 1.11
CA LEU A 62 -11.52 1.89 1.09
C LEU A 62 -12.02 2.27 -0.29
N ALA A 63 -11.27 3.10 -1.03
CA ALA A 63 -11.63 3.50 -2.38
C ALA A 63 -11.63 2.32 -3.35
N VAL A 64 -10.64 1.41 -3.25
CA VAL A 64 -10.60 0.19 -4.06
C VAL A 64 -11.74 -0.75 -3.72
N ILE A 65 -12.08 -0.93 -2.43
CA ILE A 65 -13.25 -1.72 -1.98
C ILE A 65 -14.54 -1.10 -2.54
N ALA A 66 -14.68 0.22 -2.50
CA ALA A 66 -15.78 0.97 -3.09
C ALA A 66 -15.74 1.00 -4.64
N ASN A 67 -14.84 0.25 -5.26
CA ASN A 67 -14.67 0.12 -6.71
C ASN A 67 -14.42 1.47 -7.41
N ARG A 68 -13.76 2.41 -6.72
CA ARG A 68 -13.41 3.73 -7.25
C ARG A 68 -12.05 3.68 -7.96
N ARG A 69 -12.00 4.18 -9.20
CA ARG A 69 -10.76 4.20 -10.01
C ARG A 69 -9.61 4.99 -9.37
N TRP A 70 -9.91 6.08 -8.69
CA TRP A 70 -8.88 6.89 -8.02
C TRP A 70 -8.21 6.12 -6.87
N GLY A 71 -8.89 5.15 -6.27
CA GLY A 71 -8.30 4.22 -5.31
C GLY A 71 -7.19 3.36 -5.91
N LEU A 72 -7.39 2.84 -7.13
CA LEU A 72 -6.36 2.07 -7.83
C LEU A 72 -5.13 2.91 -8.16
N TRP A 73 -5.33 4.17 -8.55
CA TRP A 73 -4.22 5.11 -8.76
C TRP A 73 -3.45 5.40 -7.47
N LEU A 74 -4.15 5.58 -6.36
CA LEU A 74 -3.51 5.76 -5.04
C LEU A 74 -2.74 4.51 -4.63
N VAL A 75 -3.31 3.31 -4.80
CA VAL A 75 -2.60 2.06 -4.48
C VAL A 75 -1.34 1.93 -5.33
N ILE A 76 -1.41 2.19 -6.64
CA ILE A 76 -0.22 2.16 -7.50
C ILE A 76 0.82 3.18 -7.05
N GLY A 77 0.40 4.40 -6.70
CA GLY A 77 1.30 5.43 -6.18
C GLY A 77 1.97 5.02 -4.87
N LEU A 78 1.20 4.43 -3.95
CA LEU A 78 1.70 3.93 -2.67
C LEU A 78 2.67 2.76 -2.85
N LEU A 79 2.34 1.79 -3.71
CA LEU A 79 3.24 0.69 -4.05
C LEU A 79 4.53 1.20 -4.72
N ALA A 80 4.41 2.14 -5.66
CA ALA A 80 5.56 2.75 -6.32
C ALA A 80 6.45 3.54 -5.35
N LEU A 81 5.90 4.03 -4.24
CA LEU A 81 6.65 4.65 -3.15
C LEU A 81 7.27 3.61 -2.21
N PHE A 82 6.50 2.59 -1.79
CA PHE A 82 6.96 1.59 -0.82
C PHE A 82 8.01 0.64 -1.39
N ILE A 83 7.90 0.22 -2.65
CA ILE A 83 8.88 -0.68 -3.29
C ILE A 83 10.32 -0.14 -3.22
N PRO A 84 10.63 1.10 -3.67
CA PRO A 84 11.99 1.62 -3.58
C PRO A 84 12.43 1.91 -2.14
N VAL A 85 11.51 2.32 -1.25
CA VAL A 85 11.83 2.55 0.18
C VAL A 85 12.20 1.23 0.87
N LEU A 86 11.42 0.17 0.67
CA LEU A 86 11.73 -1.17 1.18
C LEU A 86 13.00 -1.74 0.54
N GLY A 87 13.19 -1.55 -0.77
CA GLY A 87 14.41 -1.94 -1.47
C GLY A 87 15.66 -1.25 -0.92
N TYR A 88 15.54 0.03 -0.55
CA TYR A 88 16.60 0.76 0.14
C TYR A 88 16.89 0.16 1.54
N GLY A 89 15.85 -0.21 2.29
CA GLY A 89 15.97 -0.94 3.57
C GLY A 89 16.73 -2.26 3.45
N VAL A 90 16.46 -3.04 2.39
CA VAL A 90 17.22 -4.25 2.08
C VAL A 90 18.68 -3.92 1.76
N ALA A 91 18.94 -2.88 0.97
CA ALA A 91 20.28 -2.48 0.56
C ALA A 91 21.18 -2.04 1.73
N ILE A 92 20.60 -1.43 2.76
CA ILE A 92 21.32 -1.03 3.98
C ILE A 92 21.39 -2.16 5.03
N GLY A 93 20.87 -3.36 4.72
CA GLY A 93 20.92 -4.52 5.60
C GLY A 93 20.03 -4.40 6.84
N LEU A 94 18.95 -3.62 6.75
CA LEU A 94 18.01 -3.42 7.85
C LEU A 94 17.19 -4.71 8.08
N ASP A 95 17.59 -5.52 9.07
CA ASP A 95 16.89 -6.74 9.47
C ASP A 95 15.68 -6.44 10.36
N ILE A 96 14.79 -5.58 9.87
CA ILE A 96 13.54 -5.23 10.54
C ILE A 96 12.42 -5.93 9.79
N SER A 97 11.56 -6.69 10.50
CA SER A 97 10.31 -7.26 9.98
C SER A 97 9.32 -6.16 9.58
N CYS A 98 9.65 -5.41 8.54
CA CYS A 98 8.94 -4.26 7.98
C CYS A 98 8.00 -4.70 6.84
N GLY A 99 7.45 -5.91 6.91
CA GLY A 99 6.32 -6.25 6.06
C GLY A 99 5.12 -5.37 6.41
N CYS A 100 4.21 -5.13 5.46
CA CYS A 100 2.93 -4.44 5.67
C CYS A 100 2.08 -4.95 6.86
N LEU A 101 2.40 -6.11 7.44
CA LEU A 101 1.73 -6.71 8.60
C LEU A 101 2.57 -6.66 9.90
N GLY A 102 3.71 -5.96 9.90
CA GLY A 102 4.60 -5.87 11.06
C GLY A 102 5.07 -7.24 11.57
N ARG A 103 5.13 -7.40 12.89
CA ARG A 103 5.64 -8.61 13.60
C ARG A 103 4.79 -9.88 13.40
N ALA A 104 3.64 -9.77 12.71
CA ALA A 104 2.74 -10.90 12.45
C ALA A 104 3.08 -11.66 11.15
N ASP A 105 3.92 -11.09 10.29
CA ASP A 105 4.44 -11.74 9.08
C ASP A 105 5.81 -12.37 9.39
N LEU A 106 5.91 -13.71 9.34
CA LEU A 106 7.18 -14.45 9.32
C LEU A 106 7.92 -14.31 7.97
N SER A 107 7.36 -13.55 7.02
CA SER A 107 7.89 -13.35 5.67
C SER A 107 9.05 -12.35 5.68
N SER A 108 10.20 -12.73 5.13
CA SER A 108 11.39 -11.90 4.99
C SER A 108 11.16 -10.70 4.04
N LEU A 109 11.94 -9.61 4.18
CA LEU A 109 11.84 -8.42 3.31
C LEU A 109 11.70 -8.72 1.79
N PRO A 110 12.40 -9.70 1.19
CA PRO A 110 12.20 -10.07 -0.22
C PRO A 110 10.80 -10.61 -0.54
N GLU A 111 10.14 -11.29 0.39
CA GLU A 111 8.76 -11.75 0.19
C GLU A 111 7.76 -10.59 0.24
N ALA A 112 8.01 -9.57 1.07
CA ALA A 112 7.20 -8.34 1.06
C ALA A 112 7.31 -7.61 -0.29
N ILE A 113 8.51 -7.51 -0.86
CA ILE A 113 8.74 -6.95 -2.19
C ILE A 113 8.02 -7.76 -3.27
N LEU A 114 8.10 -9.10 -3.21
CA LEU A 114 7.42 -9.97 -4.16
C LEU A 114 5.90 -9.82 -4.09
N ARG A 115 5.34 -9.71 -2.88
CA ARG A 115 3.92 -9.46 -2.65
C ARG A 115 3.49 -8.11 -3.21
N ASP A 116 4.25 -7.06 -2.97
CA ASP A 116 3.97 -5.72 -3.51
C ASP A 116 4.06 -5.70 -5.04
N LEU A 117 5.02 -6.41 -5.64
CA LEU A 117 5.11 -6.59 -7.09
C LEU A 117 3.89 -7.32 -7.65
N LEU A 118 3.45 -8.38 -6.97
CA LEU A 118 2.27 -9.14 -7.35
C LEU A 118 1.02 -8.24 -7.28
N LEU A 119 0.84 -7.49 -6.19
CA LEU A 119 -0.27 -6.55 -6.02
C LEU A 119 -0.23 -5.43 -7.06
N LEU A 120 0.97 -4.93 -7.42
CA LEU A 120 1.15 -3.92 -8.46
C LEU A 120 0.75 -4.45 -9.84
N THR A 121 1.19 -5.65 -10.20
CA THR A 121 0.82 -6.27 -11.48
C THR A 121 -0.69 -6.51 -11.56
N LEU A 122 -1.30 -6.92 -10.44
CA LEU A 122 -2.75 -7.16 -10.33
C LEU A 122 -3.54 -5.83 -10.43
N ALA A 123 -3.11 -4.79 -9.73
CA ALA A 123 -3.67 -3.44 -9.84
C ALA A 123 -3.55 -2.89 -11.26
N GLY A 124 -2.39 -3.04 -11.91
CA GLY A 124 -2.15 -2.61 -13.29
C GLY A 124 -3.00 -3.36 -14.31
N ALA A 125 -3.15 -4.68 -14.15
CA ALA A 125 -4.03 -5.50 -14.98
C ALA A 125 -5.51 -5.10 -14.82
N LEU A 126 -5.94 -4.83 -13.59
CA LEU A 126 -7.27 -4.29 -13.30
C LEU A 126 -7.47 -2.91 -13.91
N LEU A 127 -6.47 -2.03 -13.88
CA LEU A 127 -6.52 -0.70 -14.50
C LEU A 127 -6.61 -0.77 -16.03
N ARG A 128 -5.81 -1.64 -16.68
CA ARG A 128 -5.89 -1.87 -18.13
C ARG A 128 -7.23 -2.47 -18.57
N THR A 129 -7.80 -3.34 -17.74
CA THR A 129 -9.12 -3.95 -18.00
C THR A 129 -10.27 -2.99 -17.63
N SER A 130 -10.00 -1.92 -16.86
CA SER A 130 -10.96 -0.85 -16.55
C SER A 130 -11.17 0.00 -17.80
N ARG A 131 -12.03 -0.43 -18.74
CA ARG A 131 -12.56 0.51 -19.75
C ARG A 131 -13.15 1.74 -19.05
N PRO A 132 -12.94 2.97 -19.56
CA PRO A 132 -13.41 4.19 -18.93
C PRO A 132 -14.94 4.17 -18.79
N VAL A 133 -15.40 3.99 -17.56
CA VAL A 133 -16.72 4.39 -17.07
C VAL A 133 -16.53 5.83 -16.64
N PHE A 134 -16.31 6.70 -17.62
CA PHE A 134 -16.43 8.13 -17.43
C PHE A 134 -17.77 8.48 -18.06
N SER A 135 -18.86 8.21 -17.34
CA SER A 135 -20.11 8.89 -17.59
C SER A 135 -19.92 10.28 -16.98
N ILE A 136 -19.34 11.21 -17.74
CA ILE A 136 -19.53 12.63 -17.46
C ILE A 136 -21.03 12.86 -17.61
N PRO A 137 -21.78 13.24 -16.55
CA PRO A 137 -23.09 13.83 -16.77
C PRO A 137 -22.81 15.13 -17.51
N LYS A 138 -23.16 15.16 -18.80
CA LYS A 138 -23.23 16.42 -19.54
C LYS A 138 -24.49 17.11 -19.05
N GLU A 139 -24.32 18.15 -18.25
CA GLU A 139 -25.30 19.24 -18.17
C GLU A 139 -24.76 20.42 -18.99
#